data_AF-C7NYD6-F1
#
_entry.id   AF-C7NYD6-F1
#
_cell.length_a   1.000
_cell.length_b   1.000
_cell.length_c   1.000
_cell.angle_alpha   90.00
_cell.angle_beta   90.00
_cell.angle_gamma   90.00
#
_symmetry.space_group_name_H-M   'P 1'
#
loop_
_entity.id
_entity.type
_entity.pdbx_description
1 polymer ?
#
loop_
_entity_poly.entity_id
_entity_poly.type
_entity_poly.pdbx_seq_one_letter_code
_entity_poly.pdbx_strand_id
1 'polypeptide(L)'
;MSRYLKCAPHEGDVRFTVGVHPDPAVQDHGLAPYYAMHSLMKEWGDRWQTQGKPTRDIGFNGQQWATAFDYSKSGLDPWDNPSFEIEEVREFQFYFVAKDSPHYSGEPADQDPRIKGGTITVRPRWPNLTSDGKPVSVPDYGEPYIDVQVQASNIPHEKYLTLVQRVIDAYGISSRYFDQPHPDSHVSDLAYYVRLYRDASGPLYAPDGPIARCHTLIQGDRSGYRKHVEDNTKLPGYYVTATVEDEKADELVRGHGLGKELKHYYPNHPDEYEPGDAPYHPKFEVSYQTSRTDDTVRWSDLDDARRELEETILNCLEWTGIATTADSGAFVEFDPYWSVEDTTEARKLVKCPLPEIEDEQEHRVMHLWGDMSRADRDVTELLLTDGGKVSPQEAAEQTGYTYRTIRTVIDRLEGLIHHTYGEMELESKKIQQELLKRVRAAGERFEQSVGSAVMDLADAAEEQEKTRWSRLRREYAITVREGDDCRKLLQMGYQPEDRAEAREIMREVKTAYTQFVENNVYGVHVVVTYADGARDRFRDLRNVFQGQRSGEYITREQQERRNEGFNFEAWKAAGCPPADEWSGG
;
A
#
# COMPACT_ATOMS: atom_id res chain seq x y z
N MET A 1 15.76 22.61 11.89
CA MET A 1 15.53 21.85 10.65
C MET A 1 15.32 20.42 11.07
N SER A 2 14.22 19.80 10.68
CA SER A 2 14.02 18.37 10.87
C SER A 2 15.15 17.64 10.16
N ARG A 3 15.73 16.66 10.85
CA ARG A 3 16.73 15.75 10.30
C ARG A 3 16.03 14.41 10.12
N TYR A 4 16.26 13.77 8.98
CA TYR A 4 15.71 12.45 8.69
C TYR A 4 16.83 11.55 8.22
N LEU A 5 16.73 10.26 8.49
CA LEU A 5 17.68 9.27 8.01
C LEU A 5 17.74 9.32 6.47
N LYS A 6 18.96 9.38 5.93
CA LYS A 6 19.20 9.28 4.50
C LYS A 6 19.15 7.81 4.07
N CYS A 7 18.24 7.46 3.18
CA CYS A 7 18.18 6.10 2.61
C CYS A 7 19.29 5.90 1.57
N ALA A 8 19.75 4.65 1.38
CA ALA A 8 20.71 4.32 0.34
C ALA A 8 20.01 3.96 -0.98
N PRO A 9 20.56 4.37 -2.14
CA PRO A 9 20.15 3.81 -3.42
C PRO A 9 20.58 2.33 -3.49
N HIS A 10 19.71 1.48 -4.02
CA HIS A 10 20.03 0.08 -4.32
C HIS A 10 20.08 -0.15 -5.82
N GLU A 11 19.10 -0.85 -6.40
CA GLU A 11 19.00 -1.13 -7.82
C GLU A 11 18.33 0.02 -8.58
N GLY A 12 18.81 0.28 -9.79
CA GLY A 12 18.18 1.21 -10.72
C GLY A 12 18.39 0.82 -12.17
N ASP A 13 17.35 0.97 -12.97
CA ASP A 13 17.32 0.78 -14.42
C ASP A 13 16.76 2.05 -15.05
N VAL A 14 17.59 2.78 -15.80
CA VAL A 14 17.22 4.04 -16.44
C VAL A 14 17.52 3.99 -17.92
N ARG A 15 16.58 4.44 -18.75
CA ARG A 15 16.72 4.52 -20.20
C ARG A 15 16.78 5.96 -20.68
N PHE A 16 17.89 6.30 -21.32
CA PHE A 16 18.05 7.58 -22.00
C PHE A 16 17.85 7.40 -23.51
N THR A 17 16.89 8.14 -24.05
CA THR A 17 16.71 8.29 -25.50
C THR A 17 17.60 9.44 -25.95
N VAL A 18 18.53 9.18 -26.87
CA VAL A 18 19.58 10.14 -27.24
C VAL A 18 19.72 10.22 -28.76
N GLY A 19 20.03 11.40 -29.28
CA GLY A 19 20.26 11.63 -30.71
C GLY A 19 19.04 12.18 -31.47
N VAL A 20 17.90 12.28 -30.80
CA VAL A 20 16.69 12.97 -31.27
C VAL A 20 16.12 13.79 -30.12
N HIS A 21 15.71 15.03 -30.38
CA HIS A 21 15.16 15.93 -29.36
C HIS A 21 14.08 16.86 -29.95
N PRO A 22 12.96 17.10 -29.24
CA PRO A 22 11.86 17.92 -29.76
C PRO A 22 12.16 19.42 -29.74
N ASP A 23 13.08 19.87 -28.88
CA ASP A 23 13.57 21.26 -28.86
C ASP A 23 14.60 21.47 -29.99
N PRO A 24 14.32 22.32 -30.99
CA PRO A 24 15.23 22.59 -32.11
C PRO A 24 16.52 23.31 -31.70
N ALA A 25 16.63 23.81 -30.47
CA ALA A 25 17.87 24.36 -29.93
C ALA A 25 18.86 23.27 -29.48
N VAL A 26 18.40 22.04 -29.30
CA VAL A 26 19.24 20.88 -28.98
C VAL A 26 19.72 20.25 -30.27
N GLN A 27 21.01 19.96 -30.35
CA GLN A 27 21.59 19.36 -31.55
C GLN A 27 21.25 17.87 -31.64
N ASP A 28 20.56 17.49 -32.71
CA ASP A 28 20.32 16.09 -33.03
C ASP A 28 21.58 15.42 -33.60
N HIS A 29 21.93 14.29 -33.00
CA HIS A 29 23.12 13.52 -33.35
C HIS A 29 22.79 12.19 -34.02
N GLY A 30 21.52 11.79 -34.08
CA GLY A 30 21.04 10.54 -34.63
C GLY A 30 21.89 9.34 -34.18
N LEU A 31 22.38 8.57 -35.16
CA LEU A 31 23.25 7.41 -34.93
C LEU A 31 24.76 7.73 -34.84
N ALA A 32 25.17 9.01 -34.84
CA ALA A 32 26.59 9.38 -34.71
C ALA A 32 27.31 8.71 -33.51
N PRO A 33 26.76 8.71 -32.28
CA PRO A 33 27.36 7.99 -31.16
C PRO A 33 27.47 6.48 -31.41
N TYR A 34 26.47 5.87 -32.06
CA TYR A 34 26.48 4.44 -32.40
C TYR A 34 27.57 4.12 -33.43
N TYR A 35 27.74 4.96 -34.46
CA TYR A 35 28.82 4.82 -35.43
C TYR A 35 30.21 4.97 -34.79
N ALA A 36 30.36 5.84 -33.79
CA ALA A 36 31.61 5.96 -33.04
C ALA A 36 31.95 4.68 -32.26
N MET A 37 30.96 4.05 -31.61
CA MET A 37 31.14 2.76 -30.93
C MET A 37 31.45 1.62 -31.91
N HIS A 38 30.81 1.64 -33.08
CA HIS A 38 31.08 0.67 -34.14
C HIS A 38 32.50 0.85 -34.73
N SER A 39 32.97 2.08 -34.89
CA SER A 39 34.37 2.37 -35.25
C SER A 39 35.34 1.86 -34.19
N LEU A 40 35.08 2.11 -32.91
CA LEU A 40 35.88 1.57 -31.80
C LEU A 40 35.99 0.03 -31.86
N MET A 41 34.87 -0.67 -32.08
CA MET A 41 34.85 -2.12 -32.24
C MET A 41 35.74 -2.58 -33.41
N LYS A 42 35.64 -1.91 -34.57
CA LYS A 42 36.45 -2.22 -35.77
C LYS A 42 37.93 -1.92 -35.56
N GLU A 43 38.26 -0.80 -34.92
CA GLU A 43 39.63 -0.41 -34.61
C GLU A 43 40.30 -1.38 -33.64
N TRP A 44 39.54 -1.95 -32.69
CA TRP A 44 40.05 -2.97 -31.79
C TRP A 44 40.33 -4.29 -32.51
N GLY A 45 39.46 -4.71 -33.44
CA GLY A 45 39.74 -5.77 -34.42
C GLY A 45 40.38 -7.04 -33.83
N ASP A 46 41.51 -7.49 -34.36
CA ASP A 46 42.19 -8.71 -33.90
C ASP A 46 42.68 -8.66 -32.44
N ARG A 47 42.67 -7.47 -31.81
CA ARG A 47 43.00 -7.33 -30.38
C ARG A 47 41.98 -8.00 -29.47
N TRP A 48 40.74 -8.21 -29.92
CA TRP A 48 39.76 -9.00 -29.17
C TRP A 48 40.28 -10.40 -28.83
N GLN A 49 41.02 -11.04 -29.74
CA GLN A 49 41.56 -12.39 -29.54
C GLN A 49 42.88 -12.40 -28.78
N THR A 50 43.67 -11.33 -28.88
CA THR A 50 45.06 -11.30 -28.36
C THR A 50 45.22 -10.55 -27.04
N GLN A 51 44.38 -9.53 -26.80
CA GLN A 51 44.41 -8.65 -25.62
C GLN A 51 43.11 -8.72 -24.83
N GLY A 52 42.07 -9.36 -25.37
CA GLY A 52 40.74 -9.40 -24.77
C GLY A 52 39.96 -8.11 -25.00
N LYS A 53 38.94 -7.91 -24.16
CA LYS A 53 38.05 -6.75 -24.22
C LYS A 53 38.80 -5.47 -23.84
N PRO A 54 38.58 -4.34 -24.52
CA PRO A 54 39.20 -3.07 -24.13
C PRO A 54 38.67 -2.63 -22.77
N THR A 55 39.60 -2.28 -21.87
CA THR A 55 39.29 -1.80 -20.52
C THR A 55 39.82 -0.37 -20.30
N ARG A 56 39.15 0.37 -19.40
CA ARG A 56 39.54 1.72 -18.99
C ARG A 56 39.27 1.94 -17.51
N ASP A 57 40.08 2.78 -16.89
CA ASP A 57 39.81 3.30 -15.56
C ASP A 57 39.22 4.71 -15.64
N ILE A 58 38.20 4.98 -14.82
CA ILE A 58 37.60 6.30 -14.72
C ILE A 58 37.51 6.78 -13.27
N GLY A 59 37.62 8.10 -13.08
CA GLY A 59 37.23 8.76 -11.85
C GLY A 59 35.76 9.18 -11.92
N PHE A 60 34.94 8.73 -10.98
CA PHE A 60 33.52 9.09 -10.90
C PHE A 60 33.06 9.13 -9.45
N ASN A 61 32.33 10.19 -9.09
CA ASN A 61 31.80 10.42 -7.75
C ASN A 61 32.84 10.30 -6.62
N GLY A 62 34.06 10.81 -6.86
CA GLY A 62 35.18 10.73 -5.90
C GLY A 62 35.83 9.34 -5.77
N GLN A 63 35.42 8.38 -6.59
CA GLN A 63 35.86 6.99 -6.56
C GLN A 63 36.53 6.59 -7.88
N GLN A 64 37.32 5.51 -7.86
CA GLN A 64 37.93 4.92 -9.05
C GLN A 64 37.09 3.72 -9.50
N TRP A 65 36.90 3.60 -10.81
CA TRP A 65 36.06 2.56 -11.40
C TRP A 65 36.82 1.85 -12.52
N ALA A 66 36.74 0.53 -12.53
CA ALA A 66 37.16 -0.27 -13.68
C ALA A 66 36.00 -0.34 -14.68
N THR A 67 36.31 -0.31 -15.97
CA THR A 67 35.32 -0.48 -17.04
C THR A 67 35.81 -1.47 -18.09
N ALA A 68 34.88 -2.12 -18.79
CA ALA A 68 35.16 -2.99 -19.92
C ALA A 68 34.11 -2.77 -21.01
N PHE A 69 34.55 -2.63 -22.27
CA PHE A 69 33.67 -2.52 -23.43
C PHE A 69 33.49 -3.88 -24.11
N ASP A 70 32.27 -4.17 -24.53
CA ASP A 70 31.86 -5.40 -25.19
C ASP A 70 30.75 -5.13 -26.21
N TYR A 71 30.40 -6.14 -26.99
CA TYR A 71 29.30 -6.06 -27.93
C TYR A 71 28.64 -7.42 -28.16
N SER A 72 27.38 -7.39 -28.55
CA SER A 72 26.60 -8.58 -28.88
C SER A 72 25.82 -8.40 -30.19
N LYS A 73 25.32 -9.51 -30.76
CA LYS A 73 24.36 -9.46 -31.87
C LYS A 73 23.03 -8.91 -31.34
N SER A 74 22.46 -7.90 -32.00
CA SER A 74 21.16 -7.35 -31.60
C SER A 74 19.97 -8.17 -32.11
N GLY A 75 20.16 -8.96 -33.18
CA GLY A 75 19.05 -9.62 -33.88
C GLY A 75 18.17 -8.67 -34.69
N LEU A 76 18.58 -7.40 -34.83
CA LEU A 76 17.90 -6.43 -35.68
C LEU A 76 18.31 -6.60 -37.14
N ASP A 77 17.36 -6.45 -38.05
CA ASP A 77 17.65 -6.34 -39.47
C ASP A 77 18.38 -5.00 -39.73
N PRO A 78 19.31 -4.93 -40.70
CA PRO A 78 19.94 -3.67 -41.09
C PRO A 78 18.90 -2.63 -41.53
N TRP A 79 19.17 -1.36 -41.24
CA TRP A 79 18.29 -0.30 -41.70
C TRP A 79 18.33 -0.19 -43.22
N ASP A 80 17.16 -0.29 -43.87
CA ASP A 80 17.01 -0.04 -45.32
C ASP A 80 17.12 1.46 -45.63
N ASN A 81 18.34 2.00 -45.48
CA ASN A 81 18.69 3.38 -45.75
C ASN A 81 20.05 3.41 -46.47
N PRO A 82 20.18 4.11 -47.62
CA PRO A 82 21.45 4.17 -48.36
C PRO A 82 22.65 4.70 -47.57
N SER A 83 22.42 5.44 -46.49
CA SER A 83 23.49 5.96 -45.60
C SER A 83 23.91 5.00 -44.50
N PHE A 84 23.23 3.86 -44.34
CA PHE A 84 23.50 2.86 -43.32
C PHE A 84 24.28 1.68 -43.90
N GLU A 85 25.59 1.63 -43.63
CA GLU A 85 26.51 0.63 -44.21
C GLU A 85 26.79 -0.57 -43.29
N ILE A 86 26.05 -0.72 -42.19
CA ILE A 86 26.30 -1.78 -41.20
C ILE A 86 25.42 -2.99 -41.51
N GLU A 87 26.04 -4.07 -41.99
CA GLU A 87 25.33 -5.32 -42.34
C GLU A 87 24.91 -6.14 -41.11
N GLU A 88 25.66 -6.07 -40.02
CA GLU A 88 25.35 -6.81 -38.79
C GLU A 88 25.21 -5.84 -37.62
N VAL A 89 23.96 -5.55 -37.26
CA VAL A 89 23.63 -4.63 -36.17
C VAL A 89 24.05 -5.24 -34.83
N ARG A 90 24.67 -4.42 -33.98
CA ARG A 90 25.20 -4.79 -32.68
C ARG A 90 24.49 -4.06 -31.57
N GLU A 91 24.53 -4.63 -30.38
CA GLU A 91 24.34 -3.88 -29.13
C GLU A 91 25.71 -3.67 -28.51
N PHE A 92 25.97 -2.45 -28.03
CA PHE A 92 27.23 -2.12 -27.36
C PHE A 92 27.03 -2.11 -25.86
N GLN A 93 27.98 -2.68 -25.12
CA GLN A 93 27.89 -2.86 -23.68
C GLN A 93 29.14 -2.28 -23.01
N PHE A 94 28.93 -1.51 -21.95
CA PHE A 94 30.01 -1.02 -21.09
C PHE A 94 29.74 -1.48 -19.67
N TYR A 95 30.56 -2.42 -19.20
CA TYR A 95 30.54 -2.86 -17.82
C TYR A 95 31.36 -1.91 -16.97
N PHE A 96 30.92 -1.67 -15.73
CA PHE A 96 31.67 -0.86 -14.78
C PHE A 96 31.51 -1.40 -13.36
N VAL A 97 32.58 -1.30 -12.57
CA VAL A 97 32.60 -1.71 -11.16
C VAL A 97 33.49 -0.76 -10.34
N ALA A 98 33.04 -0.43 -9.14
CA ALA A 98 33.77 0.45 -8.24
C ALA A 98 34.98 -0.30 -7.66
N LYS A 99 36.19 0.24 -7.83
CA LYS A 99 37.43 -0.39 -7.35
C LYS A 99 37.56 -0.35 -5.82
N ASP A 100 36.84 0.54 -5.17
CA ASP A 100 36.75 0.67 -3.71
C ASP A 100 35.64 -0.21 -3.10
N SER A 101 34.89 -0.95 -3.92
CA SER A 101 33.95 -1.95 -3.42
C SER A 101 34.71 -3.05 -2.67
N PRO A 102 34.24 -3.50 -1.49
CA PRO A 102 34.86 -4.62 -0.78
C PRO A 102 34.79 -5.94 -1.56
N HIS A 103 33.92 -6.01 -2.57
CA HIS A 103 33.76 -7.18 -3.44
C HIS A 103 34.55 -7.08 -4.75
N TYR A 104 35.29 -6.00 -4.98
CA TYR A 104 36.13 -5.88 -6.16
C TYR A 104 37.32 -6.83 -6.06
N SER A 105 37.41 -7.75 -7.02
CA SER A 105 38.43 -8.80 -7.06
C SER A 105 39.69 -8.42 -7.84
N GLY A 106 39.66 -7.29 -8.55
CA GLY A 106 40.73 -6.85 -9.45
C GLY A 106 40.58 -7.35 -10.89
N GLU A 107 39.57 -8.17 -11.15
CA GLU A 107 39.25 -8.68 -12.47
C GLU A 107 38.63 -7.59 -13.38
N PRO A 108 38.62 -7.81 -14.71
CA PRO A 108 37.88 -6.96 -15.64
C PRO A 108 36.40 -6.80 -15.23
N ALA A 109 35.83 -5.61 -15.46
CA ALA A 109 34.49 -5.27 -14.98
C ALA A 109 33.36 -6.19 -15.51
N ASP A 110 33.57 -6.86 -16.65
CA ASP A 110 32.63 -7.84 -17.19
C ASP A 110 32.64 -9.17 -16.42
N GLN A 111 33.74 -9.48 -15.74
CA GLN A 111 33.98 -10.72 -14.98
C GLN A 111 33.90 -10.51 -13.45
N ASP A 112 33.99 -9.27 -12.98
CA ASP A 112 33.93 -8.92 -11.56
C ASP A 112 32.49 -8.85 -11.02
N PRO A 113 32.23 -9.16 -9.73
CA PRO A 113 30.93 -8.95 -9.10
C PRO A 113 30.49 -7.48 -9.12
N ARG A 114 29.46 -7.18 -9.92
CA ARG A 114 28.88 -5.83 -10.05
C ARG A 114 27.94 -5.46 -8.89
N ILE A 115 28.34 -5.74 -7.64
CA ILE A 115 27.54 -5.37 -6.44
C ILE A 115 27.46 -3.85 -6.30
N LYS A 116 28.56 -3.14 -6.54
CA LYS A 116 28.58 -1.69 -6.76
C LYS A 116 29.14 -1.41 -8.15
N GLY A 117 28.24 -1.42 -9.12
CA GLY A 117 28.59 -1.50 -10.52
C GLY A 117 27.35 -1.76 -11.37
N GLY A 118 27.57 -2.07 -12.64
CA GLY A 118 26.48 -2.24 -13.57
C GLY A 118 26.93 -2.36 -15.02
N THR A 119 25.96 -2.16 -15.90
CA THR A 119 26.13 -2.23 -17.35
C THR A 119 25.39 -1.06 -18.01
N ILE A 120 26.06 -0.36 -18.93
CA ILE A 120 25.43 0.54 -19.90
C ILE A 120 25.26 -0.25 -21.19
N THR A 121 24.03 -0.40 -21.69
CA THR A 121 23.75 -1.01 -22.99
C THR A 121 23.23 0.04 -23.96
N VAL A 122 23.84 0.11 -25.15
CA VAL A 122 23.49 1.07 -26.19
C VAL A 122 22.96 0.33 -27.41
N ARG A 123 21.74 0.69 -27.81
CA ARG A 123 21.02 0.04 -28.91
C ARG A 123 20.56 1.09 -29.92
N PRO A 124 20.76 0.87 -31.23
CA PRO A 124 20.27 1.79 -32.23
C PRO A 124 18.77 1.57 -32.47
N ARG A 125 18.09 2.64 -32.88
CA ARG A 125 16.66 2.70 -33.16
C ARG A 125 16.42 3.60 -34.38
N TRP A 126 15.41 3.26 -35.18
CA TRP A 126 15.03 4.03 -36.37
C TRP A 126 13.59 3.69 -36.81
N PRO A 127 12.98 4.52 -37.68
CA PRO A 127 11.63 4.26 -38.20
C PRO A 127 11.54 2.93 -38.95
N ASN A 128 10.45 2.18 -38.73
CA ASN A 128 10.21 0.86 -39.32
C ASN A 128 11.27 -0.20 -38.94
N LEU A 129 11.80 -0.13 -37.71
CA LEU A 129 12.73 -1.13 -37.18
C LEU A 129 12.14 -2.54 -37.21
N THR A 130 12.89 -3.51 -37.74
CA THR A 130 12.51 -4.91 -37.78
C THR A 130 13.57 -5.84 -37.18
N SER A 131 13.11 -7.01 -36.73
CA SER A 131 13.93 -8.14 -36.30
C SER A 131 13.36 -9.40 -36.94
N ASP A 132 14.16 -10.11 -37.73
CA ASP A 132 13.72 -11.25 -38.54
C ASP A 132 12.49 -10.93 -39.41
N GLY A 133 12.46 -9.72 -40.00
CA GLY A 133 11.36 -9.22 -40.82
C GLY A 133 10.09 -8.85 -40.05
N LYS A 134 10.09 -8.94 -38.72
CA LYS A 134 8.95 -8.54 -37.87
C LYS A 134 9.17 -7.15 -37.29
N PRO A 135 8.16 -6.26 -37.29
CA PRO A 135 8.26 -4.96 -36.64
C PRO A 135 8.61 -5.09 -35.16
N VAL A 136 9.55 -4.25 -34.70
CA VAL A 136 9.91 -4.12 -33.29
C VAL A 136 9.17 -2.90 -32.73
N SER A 137 8.45 -3.09 -31.61
CA SER A 137 7.75 -1.99 -30.94
C SER A 137 8.77 -1.09 -30.23
N VAL A 138 9.00 0.09 -30.81
CA VAL A 138 9.84 1.15 -30.25
C VAL A 138 9.17 2.49 -30.49
N PRO A 139 9.42 3.53 -29.66
CA PRO A 139 8.96 4.88 -29.95
C PRO A 139 9.42 5.33 -31.34
N ASP A 140 8.49 5.85 -32.13
CA ASP A 140 8.75 6.41 -33.46
C ASP A 140 8.80 7.94 -33.37
N TYR A 141 10.01 8.49 -33.47
CA TYR A 141 10.26 9.93 -33.50
C TYR A 141 10.42 10.47 -34.93
N GLY A 142 10.21 9.64 -35.95
CA GLY A 142 10.45 9.99 -37.35
C GLY A 142 11.93 10.04 -37.76
N GLU A 143 12.85 10.02 -36.81
CA GLU A 143 14.30 10.12 -37.00
C GLU A 143 15.02 8.99 -36.23
N PRO A 144 16.24 8.59 -36.64
CA PRO A 144 16.98 7.56 -35.95
C PRO A 144 17.62 8.08 -34.65
N TYR A 145 17.76 7.21 -33.66
CA TYR A 145 18.27 7.55 -32.32
C TYR A 145 18.95 6.36 -31.66
N ILE A 146 19.51 6.56 -30.47
CA ILE A 146 20.03 5.48 -29.63
C ILE A 146 19.26 5.40 -28.31
N ASP A 147 18.99 4.17 -27.88
CA ASP A 147 18.47 3.80 -26.58
C ASP A 147 19.66 3.41 -25.70
N VAL A 148 19.87 4.15 -24.61
CA VAL A 148 20.98 3.96 -23.67
C VAL A 148 20.39 3.53 -22.33
N GLN A 149 20.48 2.23 -22.05
CA GLN A 149 19.99 1.63 -20.82
C GLN A 149 21.13 1.52 -19.80
N VAL A 150 20.92 2.03 -18.59
CA VAL A 150 21.87 1.91 -17.47
C VAL A 150 21.23 1.05 -16.39
N GLN A 151 21.79 -0.13 -16.17
CA GLN A 151 21.40 -1.04 -15.09
C GLN A 151 22.52 -1.08 -14.06
N ALA A 152 22.28 -0.56 -12.86
CA ALA A 152 23.30 -0.40 -11.83
C ALA A 152 22.76 -0.64 -10.42
N SER A 153 23.70 -0.94 -9.51
CA SER A 153 23.43 -1.17 -8.10
C SER A 153 24.36 -0.33 -7.20
N ASN A 154 23.81 0.20 -6.11
CA ASN A 154 24.51 0.96 -5.06
C ASN A 154 25.20 2.24 -5.59
N ILE A 155 24.55 2.94 -6.52
CA ILE A 155 25.00 4.20 -7.11
C ILE A 155 23.85 5.22 -7.04
N PRO A 156 24.09 6.48 -6.66
CA PRO A 156 23.05 7.50 -6.70
C PRO A 156 22.46 7.67 -8.11
N HIS A 157 21.16 7.45 -8.24
CA HIS A 157 20.45 7.36 -9.51
C HIS A 157 20.57 8.65 -10.35
N GLU A 158 20.56 9.81 -9.69
CA GLU A 158 20.70 11.12 -10.32
C GLU A 158 22.06 11.32 -11.02
N LYS A 159 23.03 10.45 -10.74
CA LYS A 159 24.36 10.48 -11.35
C LYS A 159 24.49 9.59 -12.59
N TYR A 160 23.45 8.86 -12.98
CA TYR A 160 23.53 7.87 -14.07
C TYR A 160 23.88 8.52 -15.42
N LEU A 161 23.31 9.68 -15.74
CA LEU A 161 23.67 10.40 -16.98
C LEU A 161 25.14 10.82 -16.98
N THR A 162 25.64 11.35 -15.86
CA THR A 162 27.06 11.70 -15.72
C THR A 162 27.95 10.47 -15.80
N LEU A 163 27.53 9.32 -15.26
CA LEU A 163 28.25 8.06 -15.37
C LEU A 163 28.38 7.63 -16.84
N VAL A 164 27.28 7.66 -17.60
CA VAL A 164 27.28 7.38 -19.05
C VAL A 164 28.29 8.26 -19.78
N GLN A 165 28.23 9.57 -19.54
CA GLN A 165 29.14 10.54 -20.15
C GLN A 165 30.61 10.22 -19.83
N ARG A 166 30.92 9.88 -18.57
CA ARG A 166 32.29 9.56 -18.13
C ARG A 166 32.82 8.25 -18.71
N VAL A 167 31.99 7.21 -18.71
CA VAL A 167 32.36 5.91 -19.26
C VAL A 167 32.63 6.05 -20.75
N ILE A 168 31.71 6.67 -21.50
CA ILE A 168 31.81 6.76 -22.95
C ILE A 168 33.00 7.63 -23.40
N ASP A 169 33.27 8.74 -22.70
CA ASP A 169 34.42 9.60 -22.95
C ASP A 169 35.77 8.87 -22.77
N ALA A 170 35.86 7.95 -21.80
CA ALA A 170 37.07 7.14 -21.58
C ALA A 170 37.43 6.22 -22.75
N TYR A 171 36.45 5.90 -23.61
CA TYR A 171 36.65 5.13 -24.84
C TYR A 171 36.81 6.03 -26.08
N GLY A 172 36.98 7.34 -25.90
CA GLY A 172 37.25 8.30 -26.98
C GLY A 172 36.01 8.74 -27.77
N ILE A 173 34.81 8.44 -27.26
CA ILE A 173 33.55 8.85 -27.86
C ILE A 173 33.06 10.10 -27.13
N SER A 174 32.74 11.16 -27.86
CA SER A 174 32.45 12.46 -27.26
C SER A 174 31.22 12.42 -26.33
N SER A 175 31.40 12.81 -25.07
CA SER A 175 30.32 12.87 -24.07
C SER A 175 29.17 13.81 -24.47
N ARG A 176 29.45 14.80 -25.33
CA ARG A 176 28.46 15.80 -25.79
C ARG A 176 27.23 15.19 -26.45
N TYR A 177 27.38 13.97 -27.00
CA TYR A 177 26.25 13.25 -27.57
C TYR A 177 25.13 13.01 -26.55
N PHE A 178 25.45 12.99 -25.25
CA PHE A 178 24.56 12.62 -24.14
C PHE A 178 24.23 13.82 -23.23
N ASP A 179 24.47 15.07 -23.65
CA ASP A 179 24.28 16.24 -22.79
C ASP A 179 22.80 16.48 -22.44
N GLN A 180 21.92 16.31 -23.42
CA GLN A 180 20.48 16.56 -23.28
C GLN A 180 19.69 15.38 -23.86
N PRO A 181 19.40 14.36 -23.04
CA PRO A 181 18.57 13.24 -23.49
C PRO A 181 17.14 13.72 -23.77
N HIS A 182 16.45 13.01 -24.65
CA HIS A 182 15.05 13.29 -25.01
C HIS A 182 14.14 13.26 -23.77
N PRO A 183 13.09 14.10 -23.68
CA PRO A 183 12.17 14.13 -22.53
C PRO A 183 11.48 12.79 -22.21
N ASP A 184 11.30 11.93 -23.20
CA ASP A 184 10.76 10.56 -23.01
C ASP A 184 11.72 9.58 -22.31
N SER A 185 12.95 9.99 -22.03
CA SER A 185 13.87 9.23 -21.17
C SER A 185 13.19 8.95 -19.85
N HIS A 186 13.28 7.71 -19.37
CA HIS A 186 12.45 7.23 -18.27
C HIS A 186 13.21 6.25 -17.37
N VAL A 187 12.67 6.09 -16.18
CA VAL A 187 13.13 5.14 -15.17
C VAL A 187 12.30 3.87 -15.32
N SER A 188 12.95 2.72 -15.47
CA SER A 188 12.32 1.40 -15.52
C SER A 188 12.25 0.74 -14.14
N ASP A 189 13.27 0.95 -13.30
CA ASP A 189 13.36 0.44 -11.93
C ASP A 189 14.11 1.45 -11.05
N LEU A 190 13.67 1.59 -9.81
CA LEU A 190 14.29 2.46 -8.79
C LEU A 190 14.06 1.88 -7.40
N ALA A 191 15.12 1.62 -6.64
CA ALA A 191 15.02 1.10 -5.29
C ALA A 191 15.86 1.90 -4.28
N TYR A 192 15.27 2.14 -3.11
CA TYR A 192 15.97 2.70 -1.95
C TYR A 192 15.79 1.78 -0.75
N TYR A 193 16.79 1.75 0.14
CA TYR A 193 16.75 0.91 1.33
C TYR A 193 17.35 1.56 2.56
N VAL A 194 17.00 0.97 3.69
CA VAL A 194 17.71 1.06 4.97
C VAL A 194 18.08 -0.34 5.42
N ARG A 195 19.23 -0.49 6.08
CA ARG A 195 19.64 -1.76 6.68
C ARG A 195 19.44 -1.71 8.19
N LEU A 196 18.60 -2.60 8.69
CA LEU A 196 18.24 -2.64 10.10
C LEU A 196 18.96 -3.79 10.77
N TYR A 197 19.38 -3.61 12.03
CA TYR A 197 19.76 -4.75 12.84
C TYR A 197 18.62 -5.77 12.87
N ARG A 198 18.97 -7.04 12.80
CA ARG A 198 18.04 -8.17 12.72
C ARG A 198 16.94 -8.05 13.78
N ASP A 199 17.35 -7.77 15.02
CA ASP A 199 16.47 -7.66 16.19
C ASP A 199 15.57 -6.40 16.18
N ALA A 200 15.93 -5.37 15.43
CA ALA A 200 15.15 -4.15 15.29
C ALA A 200 14.09 -4.23 14.17
N SER A 201 14.24 -5.16 13.23
CA SER A 201 13.44 -5.19 11.99
C SER A 201 12.07 -5.87 12.11
N GLY A 202 11.84 -6.63 13.19
CA GLY A 202 10.62 -7.41 13.48
C GLY A 202 9.30 -6.68 13.20
N PRO A 203 9.11 -5.47 13.73
CA PRO A 203 7.87 -4.71 13.57
C PRO A 203 7.45 -4.43 12.12
N LEU A 204 8.38 -4.39 11.15
CA LEU A 204 8.06 -4.09 9.76
C LEU A 204 7.31 -5.22 9.06
N TYR A 205 7.68 -6.46 9.36
CA TYR A 205 7.12 -7.67 8.76
C TYR A 205 6.15 -8.43 9.70
N ALA A 206 5.85 -7.86 10.87
CA ALA A 206 4.85 -8.42 11.76
C ALA A 206 3.48 -8.55 11.05
N PRO A 207 2.59 -9.47 11.48
CA PRO A 207 1.25 -9.61 10.88
C PRO A 207 0.39 -8.34 10.91
N ASP A 208 0.64 -7.45 11.87
CA ASP A 208 0.03 -6.11 11.99
C ASP A 208 1.00 -4.98 11.57
N GLY A 209 2.15 -5.33 11.01
CA GLY A 209 3.15 -4.43 10.50
C GLY A 209 2.72 -3.74 9.18
N PRO A 210 3.44 -2.70 8.77
CA PRO A 210 3.10 -1.91 7.59
C PRO A 210 3.03 -2.74 6.31
N ILE A 211 3.90 -3.74 6.10
CA ILE A 211 3.91 -4.53 4.86
C ILE A 211 2.62 -5.36 4.74
N ALA A 212 2.28 -6.14 5.77
CA ALA A 212 1.08 -6.98 5.79
C ALA A 212 -0.23 -6.15 5.71
N ARG A 213 -0.24 -4.98 6.38
CA ARG A 213 -1.40 -4.08 6.36
C ARG A 213 -1.57 -3.35 5.04
N CYS A 214 -0.49 -2.94 4.36
CA CYS A 214 -0.57 -2.40 2.99
C CYS A 214 -1.19 -3.42 2.03
N HIS A 215 -0.79 -4.69 2.11
CA HIS A 215 -1.40 -5.77 1.31
C HIS A 215 -2.90 -5.97 1.58
N THR A 216 -3.32 -5.77 2.83
CA THR A 216 -4.69 -6.07 3.28
C THR A 216 -5.66 -4.93 3.03
N LEU A 217 -5.21 -3.69 3.22
CA LEU A 217 -6.05 -2.49 3.27
C LEU A 217 -5.97 -1.63 2.00
N ILE A 218 -4.79 -1.56 1.37
CA ILE A 218 -4.51 -0.58 0.31
C ILE A 218 -4.58 -1.22 -1.08
N GLN A 219 -4.21 -2.48 -1.22
CA GLN A 219 -4.35 -3.18 -2.51
C GLN A 219 -5.82 -3.44 -2.84
N GLY A 220 -6.19 -3.18 -4.10
CA GLY A 220 -7.44 -3.67 -4.69
C GLY A 220 -7.57 -5.19 -4.53
N ASP A 221 -8.80 -5.73 -4.55
CA ASP A 221 -8.93 -7.18 -4.43
C ASP A 221 -8.31 -7.88 -5.66
N ARG A 222 -8.48 -7.36 -6.90
CA ARG A 222 -8.21 -8.15 -8.12
C ARG A 222 -7.65 -7.42 -9.36
N SER A 223 -7.51 -6.09 -9.41
CA SER A 223 -6.96 -5.31 -10.53
C SER A 223 -5.54 -4.84 -10.24
N GLY A 224 -4.80 -4.42 -11.28
CA GLY A 224 -3.38 -4.08 -11.15
C GLY A 224 -2.44 -5.27 -10.87
N TYR A 225 -1.18 -4.96 -10.57
CA TYR A 225 -0.18 -5.96 -10.19
C TYR A 225 -0.16 -6.16 -8.66
N ARG A 226 -0.58 -7.35 -8.23
CA ARG A 226 -0.61 -7.73 -6.83
C ARG A 226 0.47 -8.74 -6.49
N LYS A 227 1.31 -8.40 -5.52
CA LYS A 227 2.24 -9.35 -4.92
C LYS A 227 2.20 -9.24 -3.41
N HIS A 228 2.03 -10.39 -2.77
CA HIS A 228 2.29 -10.57 -1.36
C HIS A 228 2.94 -11.92 -1.16
N VAL A 229 4.11 -11.91 -0.55
CA VAL A 229 4.87 -13.12 -0.23
C VAL A 229 5.31 -12.97 1.21
N GLU A 230 5.09 -14.00 2.00
CA GLU A 230 5.65 -14.16 3.33
C GLU A 230 6.40 -15.49 3.37
N ASP A 231 7.72 -15.41 3.27
CA ASP A 231 8.61 -16.55 3.50
C ASP A 231 9.25 -16.39 4.88
N ASN A 232 8.90 -17.30 5.77
CA ASN A 232 9.47 -17.44 7.11
C ASN A 232 10.22 -18.77 7.28
N THR A 233 10.49 -19.50 6.19
CA THR A 233 10.97 -20.90 6.24
C THR A 233 12.41 -21.02 6.74
N LYS A 234 13.25 -20.03 6.44
CA LYS A 234 14.66 -20.00 6.87
C LYS A 234 14.84 -19.22 8.16
N LEU A 235 14.23 -18.04 8.23
CA LEU A 235 14.27 -17.10 9.35
C LEU A 235 12.93 -16.35 9.39
N PRO A 236 12.49 -15.85 10.56
CA PRO A 236 11.38 -14.90 10.64
C PRO A 236 11.67 -13.67 9.76
N GLY A 237 10.73 -13.34 8.90
CA GLY A 237 10.86 -12.28 7.92
C GLY A 237 11.95 -12.55 6.87
N TYR A 238 12.20 -13.82 6.48
CA TYR A 238 13.25 -14.11 5.50
C TYR A 238 13.03 -13.34 4.19
N TYR A 239 11.79 -13.32 3.71
CA TYR A 239 11.35 -12.49 2.59
C TYR A 239 9.88 -12.15 2.74
N VAL A 240 9.58 -10.89 3.03
CA VAL A 240 8.21 -10.38 3.17
C VAL A 240 8.02 -9.17 2.26
N THR A 241 7.00 -9.20 1.41
CA THR A 241 6.77 -8.12 0.44
C THR A 241 5.30 -7.82 0.22
N ALA A 242 4.99 -6.56 -0.06
CA ALA A 242 3.67 -6.10 -0.51
C ALA A 242 3.81 -4.99 -1.55
N THR A 243 2.93 -4.96 -2.55
CA THR A 243 2.81 -3.85 -3.51
C THR A 243 1.77 -2.82 -3.08
N VAL A 244 1.94 -1.57 -3.50
CA VAL A 244 0.96 -0.49 -3.41
C VAL A 244 0.75 0.01 -4.84
N GLU A 245 -0.50 0.12 -5.25
CA GLU A 245 -0.89 0.56 -6.60
C GLU A 245 -0.86 2.09 -6.73
N ASP A 246 -0.67 2.59 -7.95
CA ASP A 246 -0.56 4.03 -8.26
C ASP A 246 -1.74 4.84 -7.68
N GLU A 247 -2.97 4.38 -7.95
CA GLU A 247 -4.21 5.05 -7.48
C GLU A 247 -4.34 5.11 -5.95
N LYS A 248 -3.66 4.20 -5.25
CA LYS A 248 -3.77 3.99 -3.80
C LYS A 248 -2.55 4.52 -3.04
N ALA A 249 -1.54 5.03 -3.75
CA ALA A 249 -0.34 5.60 -3.15
C ALA A 249 -0.66 6.82 -2.25
N ASP A 250 -1.63 7.66 -2.65
CA ASP A 250 -2.07 8.84 -1.89
C ASP A 250 -2.75 8.46 -0.56
N GLU A 251 -3.42 7.30 -0.50
CA GLU A 251 -4.05 6.78 0.73
C GLU A 251 -2.99 6.40 1.78
N LEU A 252 -1.83 5.92 1.33
CA LEU A 252 -0.71 5.56 2.21
C LEU A 252 0.03 6.80 2.71
N VAL A 253 0.42 7.69 1.81
CA VAL A 253 1.04 8.98 2.14
C VAL A 253 0.49 10.03 1.19
N ARG A 254 -0.28 10.97 1.73
CA ARG A 254 -0.90 12.04 0.92
C ARG A 254 0.13 12.76 0.04
N GLY A 255 -0.19 12.99 -1.23
CA GLY A 255 0.66 13.58 -2.24
C GLY A 255 1.56 12.60 -2.98
N HIS A 256 1.50 11.30 -2.66
CA HIS A 256 2.16 10.25 -3.43
C HIS A 256 1.27 9.80 -4.58
N GLY A 257 1.87 9.50 -5.73
CA GLY A 257 1.17 8.94 -6.89
C GLY A 257 1.80 7.68 -7.45
N LEU A 258 2.99 7.30 -7.00
CA LEU A 258 3.71 6.17 -7.58
C LEU A 258 3.34 4.85 -6.93
N GLY A 259 3.04 3.84 -7.71
CA GLY A 259 2.99 2.46 -7.23
C GLY A 259 4.39 1.99 -6.85
N LYS A 260 4.46 1.23 -5.76
CA LYS A 260 5.73 0.85 -5.13
C LYS A 260 5.61 -0.49 -4.41
N GLU A 261 6.68 -1.25 -4.38
CA GLU A 261 6.79 -2.50 -3.61
C GLU A 261 7.58 -2.23 -2.33
N LEU A 262 7.03 -2.61 -1.19
CA LEU A 262 7.70 -2.61 0.11
C LEU A 262 8.22 -4.02 0.38
N LYS A 263 9.52 -4.16 0.60
CA LYS A 263 10.20 -5.45 0.83
C LYS A 263 11.00 -5.41 2.11
N HIS A 264 10.85 -6.43 2.95
CA HIS A 264 11.80 -6.79 3.97
C HIS A 264 12.44 -8.12 3.56
N TYR A 265 13.77 -8.19 3.49
CA TYR A 265 14.43 -9.41 3.05
C TYR A 265 15.85 -9.57 3.56
N TYR A 266 16.26 -10.83 3.65
CA TYR A 266 17.65 -11.24 3.81
C TYR A 266 18.27 -11.59 2.46
N PRO A 267 19.60 -11.44 2.32
CA PRO A 267 20.30 -12.03 1.18
C PRO A 267 20.17 -13.56 1.19
N ASN A 268 20.46 -14.17 0.06
CA ASN A 268 20.54 -15.63 -0.01
C ASN A 268 21.63 -16.15 0.94
N HIS A 269 21.33 -17.23 1.65
CA HIS A 269 22.21 -17.87 2.64
C HIS A 269 22.68 -16.91 3.77
N PRO A 270 21.74 -16.31 4.54
CA PRO A 270 22.07 -15.38 5.62
C PRO A 270 22.83 -16.05 6.79
N ASP A 271 22.83 -17.38 6.82
CA ASP A 271 23.56 -18.25 7.75
C ASP A 271 25.07 -18.35 7.46
N GLU A 272 25.52 -17.92 6.27
CA GLU A 272 26.95 -17.88 5.91
C GLU A 272 27.66 -16.61 6.43
N TYR A 273 26.91 -15.66 7.00
CA TYR A 273 27.42 -14.38 7.46
C TYR A 273 27.46 -14.31 8.99
N GLU A 274 28.46 -13.60 9.52
CA GLU A 274 28.58 -13.34 10.95
C GLU A 274 27.81 -12.08 11.36
N PRO A 275 27.46 -11.91 12.65
CA PRO A 275 26.76 -10.70 13.12
C PRO A 275 27.46 -9.37 12.84
N GLY A 276 28.77 -9.40 12.55
CA GLY A 276 29.55 -8.22 12.14
C GLY A 276 29.55 -7.96 10.63
N ASP A 277 28.92 -8.81 9.83
CA ASP A 277 28.83 -8.69 8.37
C ASP A 277 27.49 -8.06 7.99
N ALA A 278 27.50 -7.00 7.17
CA ALA A 278 26.27 -6.31 6.80
C ALA A 278 25.19 -7.25 6.20
N PRO A 279 25.51 -8.24 5.35
CA PRO A 279 24.54 -9.20 4.82
C PRO A 279 23.86 -10.11 5.87
N TYR A 280 24.41 -10.24 7.09
CA TYR A 280 23.72 -10.94 8.18
C TYR A 280 22.40 -10.25 8.57
N HIS A 281 22.33 -8.93 8.37
CA HIS A 281 21.19 -8.10 8.72
C HIS A 281 20.25 -7.89 7.52
N PRO A 282 18.92 -7.81 7.72
CA PRO A 282 17.99 -7.62 6.62
C PRO A 282 17.98 -6.19 6.08
N LYS A 283 17.54 -6.06 4.82
CA LYS A 283 17.18 -4.78 4.21
C LYS A 283 15.68 -4.56 4.33
N PHE A 284 15.29 -3.32 4.62
CA PHE A 284 13.96 -2.83 4.29
C PHE A 284 14.09 -1.89 3.09
N GLU A 285 13.46 -2.26 1.98
CA GLU A 285 13.59 -1.62 0.68
C GLU A 285 12.21 -1.23 0.15
N VAL A 286 12.13 -0.06 -0.48
CA VAL A 286 10.96 0.36 -1.25
C VAL A 286 11.41 0.60 -2.69
N SER A 287 10.72 -0.04 -3.64
CA SER A 287 11.11 -0.03 -5.05
C SER A 287 9.94 0.29 -5.99
N TYR A 288 10.20 1.08 -7.01
CA TYR A 288 9.32 1.35 -8.16
C TYR A 288 9.74 0.48 -9.35
N GLN A 289 8.79 -0.08 -10.10
CA GLN A 289 9.06 -0.83 -11.33
C GLN A 289 7.96 -0.58 -12.37
N THR A 290 8.32 -0.13 -13.57
CA THR A 290 7.36 0.19 -14.64
C THR A 290 6.52 -1.01 -15.05
N SER A 291 7.01 -2.25 -14.93
CA SER A 291 6.20 -3.45 -15.23
C SER A 291 5.07 -3.71 -14.22
N ARG A 292 5.00 -2.92 -13.14
CA ARG A 292 4.07 -3.10 -12.01
C ARG A 292 3.26 -1.85 -11.70
N THR A 293 3.50 -0.76 -12.43
CA THR A 293 2.81 0.51 -12.31
C THR A 293 2.21 0.85 -13.67
N ASP A 294 1.13 1.61 -13.68
CA ASP A 294 0.51 2.10 -14.91
C ASP A 294 1.23 3.37 -15.38
N ASP A 295 1.85 4.11 -14.44
CA ASP A 295 2.61 5.32 -14.73
C ASP A 295 4.10 5.06 -15.03
N THR A 296 4.59 5.74 -16.08
CA THR A 296 6.01 5.77 -16.45
C THR A 296 6.70 6.98 -15.83
N VAL A 297 7.65 6.74 -14.92
CA VAL A 297 8.46 7.82 -14.32
C VAL A 297 9.44 8.37 -15.35
N ARG A 298 9.28 9.66 -15.71
CA ARG A 298 10.25 10.33 -16.59
C ARG A 298 11.53 10.65 -15.84
N TRP A 299 12.65 10.75 -16.57
CA TRP A 299 13.93 11.13 -15.99
C TRP A 299 13.87 12.51 -15.31
N SER A 300 13.05 13.43 -15.84
CA SER A 300 12.80 14.74 -15.22
C SER A 300 12.17 14.65 -13.83
N ASP A 301 11.45 13.56 -13.56
CA ASP A 301 10.63 13.36 -12.35
C ASP A 301 11.33 12.42 -11.36
N LEU A 302 12.60 12.07 -11.61
CA LEU A 302 13.39 11.16 -10.77
C LEU A 302 13.46 11.63 -9.31
N ASP A 303 13.63 12.93 -9.09
CA ASP A 303 13.73 13.49 -7.74
C ASP A 303 12.43 13.36 -6.95
N ASP A 304 11.29 13.50 -7.63
CA ASP A 304 9.97 13.28 -7.03
C ASP A 304 9.78 11.79 -6.70
N ALA A 305 10.17 10.90 -7.62
CA ALA A 305 10.11 9.46 -7.39
C ALA A 305 11.00 9.02 -6.23
N ARG A 306 12.24 9.49 -6.17
CA ARG A 306 13.14 9.27 -5.02
C ARG A 306 12.51 9.73 -3.73
N ARG A 307 12.00 10.97 -3.68
CA ARG A 307 11.38 11.53 -2.47
C ARG A 307 10.24 10.64 -1.99
N GLU A 308 9.36 10.20 -2.89
CA GLU A 308 8.24 9.34 -2.53
C GLU A 308 8.70 8.00 -1.93
N LEU A 309 9.68 7.32 -2.53
CA LEU A 309 10.18 6.04 -2.01
C LEU A 309 10.83 6.21 -0.62
N GLU A 310 11.64 7.25 -0.45
CA GLU A 310 12.28 7.55 0.84
C GLU A 310 11.25 7.94 1.92
N GLU A 311 10.23 8.73 1.57
CA GLU A 311 9.14 9.07 2.50
C GLU A 311 8.36 7.82 2.90
N THR A 312 8.08 6.89 1.99
CA THR A 312 7.44 5.62 2.33
C THR A 312 8.28 4.82 3.32
N ILE A 313 9.60 4.75 3.12
CA ILE A 313 10.51 4.09 4.07
C ILE A 313 10.40 4.73 5.46
N LEU A 314 10.59 6.05 5.53
CA LEU A 314 10.59 6.78 6.80
C LEU A 314 9.25 6.69 7.53
N ASN A 315 8.12 6.73 6.81
CA ASN A 315 6.80 6.56 7.39
C ASN A 315 6.60 5.14 7.96
N CYS A 316 7.03 4.10 7.24
CA CYS A 316 6.94 2.73 7.76
C CYS A 316 7.77 2.52 9.03
N LEU A 317 8.96 3.13 9.10
CA LEU A 317 9.78 3.14 10.31
C LEU A 317 9.05 3.86 11.46
N GLU A 318 8.52 5.06 11.22
CA GLU A 318 7.80 5.83 12.22
C GLU A 318 6.56 5.09 12.77
N TRP A 319 5.76 4.48 11.89
CA TRP A 319 4.54 3.74 12.27
C TRP A 319 4.83 2.50 13.11
N THR A 320 6.04 1.96 13.01
CA THR A 320 6.50 0.81 13.78
C THR A 320 7.28 1.22 15.04
N GLY A 321 7.43 2.52 15.30
CA GLY A 321 8.22 3.04 16.41
C GLY A 321 9.73 2.89 16.23
N ILE A 322 10.20 2.55 15.03
CA ILE A 322 11.62 2.56 14.68
C ILE A 322 12.03 4.00 14.40
N ALA A 323 13.18 4.42 14.94
CA ALA A 323 13.66 5.78 14.78
C ALA A 323 13.83 6.17 13.31
N THR A 324 13.54 7.43 12.98
CA THR A 324 13.67 8.00 11.63
C THR A 324 14.89 8.91 11.47
N THR A 325 15.87 8.78 12.36
CA THR A 325 17.13 9.57 12.38
C THR A 325 18.34 8.67 12.55
N ALA A 326 19.51 9.15 12.12
CA ALA A 326 20.77 8.40 12.15
C ALA A 326 21.30 8.11 13.56
N ASP A 327 20.92 8.87 14.59
CA ASP A 327 21.37 8.72 15.99
C ASP A 327 20.68 7.54 16.72
N SER A 328 20.39 6.46 15.99
CA SER A 328 19.61 5.32 16.44
C SER A 328 20.42 4.04 16.37
N GLY A 329 20.35 3.23 17.43
CA GLY A 329 20.92 1.88 17.47
C GLY A 329 20.16 0.85 16.63
N ALA A 330 19.22 1.26 15.77
CA ALA A 330 18.45 0.35 14.91
C ALA A 330 19.16 0.03 13.58
N PHE A 331 20.14 0.84 13.17
CA PHE A 331 20.73 0.79 11.82
C PHE A 331 22.14 0.21 11.79
N VAL A 332 22.44 -0.53 10.74
CA VAL A 332 23.75 -1.16 10.54
C VAL A 332 24.75 -0.14 10.01
N GLU A 333 25.62 0.37 10.90
CA GLU A 333 26.60 1.42 10.57
C GLU A 333 27.76 0.95 9.68
N PHE A 334 28.02 -0.35 9.64
CA PHE A 334 29.13 -0.96 8.89
C PHE A 334 28.70 -1.49 7.51
N ASP A 335 27.57 -1.04 6.98
CA ASP A 335 27.20 -1.35 5.60
C ASP A 335 28.19 -0.65 4.62
N PRO A 336 28.88 -1.39 3.74
CA PRO A 336 29.85 -0.79 2.81
C PRO A 336 29.23 0.11 1.73
N TYR A 337 27.91 0.03 1.53
CA TYR A 337 27.18 0.74 0.48
C TYR A 337 26.23 1.80 1.02
N TRP A 338 26.11 1.94 2.33
CA TRP A 338 25.23 2.89 2.97
C TRP A 338 25.92 3.57 4.14
N SER A 339 25.85 4.90 4.17
CA SER A 339 26.30 5.69 5.32
C SER A 339 25.09 6.12 6.13
N VAL A 340 25.05 5.69 7.40
CA VAL A 340 23.99 6.07 8.34
C VAL A 340 24.20 7.54 8.73
N GLU A 341 23.55 8.42 7.99
CA GLU A 341 23.61 9.87 8.20
C GLU A 341 22.22 10.50 8.05
N ASP A 342 22.05 11.67 8.65
CA ASP A 342 20.83 12.45 8.44
C ASP A 342 20.92 13.27 7.15
N THR A 343 19.85 13.28 6.37
CA THR A 343 19.63 14.25 5.31
C THR A 343 19.05 15.56 5.86
N THR A 344 19.41 16.68 5.23
CA THR A 344 18.78 17.98 5.44
C THR A 344 17.59 18.22 4.52
N GLU A 345 17.35 17.31 3.58
CA GLU A 345 16.19 17.40 2.69
C GLU A 345 14.90 17.18 3.49
N ALA A 346 13.87 17.97 3.18
CA ALA A 346 12.58 17.82 3.82
C ALA A 346 11.92 16.50 3.38
N ARG A 347 11.34 15.79 4.34
CA ARG A 347 10.55 14.59 4.15
C ARG A 347 9.23 14.72 4.89
N LYS A 348 8.17 14.23 4.27
CA LYS A 348 6.83 14.18 4.84
C LYS A 348 6.66 12.94 5.70
N LEU A 349 6.42 13.15 6.99
CA LEU A 349 5.92 12.12 7.90
C LEU A 349 4.43 12.36 8.14
N VAL A 350 3.65 11.28 8.07
CA VAL A 350 2.21 11.27 8.35
C VAL A 350 1.93 10.29 9.47
N LYS A 351 0.87 10.56 10.23
CA LYS A 351 0.32 9.57 11.15
C LYS A 351 -0.14 8.35 10.33
N CYS A 352 0.11 7.14 10.83
CA CYS A 352 -0.29 5.90 10.17
C CYS A 352 -1.78 5.95 9.78
N PRO A 353 -2.11 5.95 8.47
CA PRO A 353 -3.49 6.03 8.01
C PRO A 353 -4.19 4.67 8.06
N LEU A 354 -3.41 3.58 8.13
CA LEU A 354 -3.91 2.20 8.05
C LEU A 354 -5.01 1.88 9.08
N PRO A 355 -4.95 2.28 10.37
CA PRO A 355 -6.07 2.08 11.30
C PRO A 355 -7.36 2.79 10.90
N GLU A 356 -7.25 4.01 10.40
CA GLU A 356 -8.40 4.81 10.00
C GLU A 356 -9.05 4.22 8.73
N ILE A 357 -8.22 3.80 7.76
CA ILE A 357 -8.67 3.09 6.55
C ILE A 357 -9.39 1.78 6.92
N GLU A 358 -8.85 1.02 7.87
CA GLU A 358 -9.44 -0.24 8.32
C GLU A 358 -10.82 -0.01 8.96
N ASP A 359 -10.92 0.94 9.89
CA ASP A 359 -12.18 1.31 10.54
C ASP A 359 -13.23 1.81 9.53
N GLU A 360 -12.81 2.62 8.55
CA GLU A 360 -13.67 3.11 7.47
C GLU A 360 -14.17 1.99 6.57
N GLN A 361 -13.31 1.05 6.17
CA GLN A 361 -13.70 -0.11 5.38
C GLN A 361 -14.67 -1.00 6.17
N GLU A 362 -14.40 -1.31 7.44
CA GLU A 362 -15.31 -2.08 8.30
C GLU A 362 -16.69 -1.41 8.45
N HIS A 363 -16.70 -0.09 8.68
CA HIS A 363 -17.92 0.69 8.80
C HIS A 363 -18.71 0.73 7.48
N ARG A 364 -18.02 0.88 6.34
CA ARG A 364 -18.64 0.79 5.00
C ARG A 364 -19.31 -0.57 4.79
N VAL A 365 -18.60 -1.67 5.10
CA VAL A 365 -19.21 -3.01 5.04
C VAL A 365 -20.43 -3.08 5.97
N MET A 366 -20.36 -2.57 7.21
CA MET A 366 -21.49 -2.57 8.18
C MET A 366 -22.74 -1.86 7.65
N HIS A 367 -22.58 -0.64 7.14
CA HIS A 367 -23.69 0.16 6.64
C HIS A 367 -24.32 -0.50 5.41
N LEU A 368 -23.50 -0.87 4.42
CA LEU A 368 -24.01 -1.37 3.15
C LEU A 368 -24.63 -2.76 3.29
N TRP A 369 -24.05 -3.65 4.12
CA TRP A 369 -24.65 -4.97 4.39
C TRP A 369 -26.05 -4.90 5.03
N GLY A 370 -26.28 -3.90 5.89
CA GLY A 370 -27.58 -3.65 6.52
C GLY A 370 -28.65 -3.23 5.51
N ASP A 371 -28.27 -2.42 4.53
CA ASP A 371 -29.17 -1.83 3.53
C ASP A 371 -29.21 -2.59 2.19
N MET A 372 -28.43 -3.68 2.09
CA MET A 372 -28.32 -4.50 0.89
C MET A 372 -29.66 -5.10 0.48
N SER A 373 -30.07 -4.81 -0.75
CA SER A 373 -31.16 -5.52 -1.41
C SER A 373 -30.74 -6.95 -1.78
N ARG A 374 -31.71 -7.79 -2.12
CA ARG A 374 -31.43 -9.18 -2.51
C ARG A 374 -30.47 -9.26 -3.71
N ALA A 375 -30.64 -8.40 -4.70
CA ALA A 375 -29.74 -8.33 -5.85
C ALA A 375 -28.31 -7.90 -5.45
N ASP A 376 -28.18 -6.98 -4.48
CA ASP A 376 -26.87 -6.55 -3.98
C ASP A 376 -26.14 -7.71 -3.27
N ARG A 377 -26.88 -8.53 -2.49
CA ARG A 377 -26.36 -9.72 -1.83
C ARG A 377 -25.95 -10.80 -2.83
N ASP A 378 -26.80 -11.11 -3.79
CA ASP A 378 -26.53 -12.16 -4.78
C ASP A 378 -25.29 -11.82 -5.64
N VAL A 379 -25.12 -10.55 -6.03
CA VAL A 379 -23.92 -10.08 -6.76
C VAL A 379 -22.67 -10.11 -5.86
N THR A 380 -22.81 -9.74 -4.59
CA THR A 380 -21.67 -9.78 -3.66
C THR A 380 -21.27 -11.22 -3.34
N GLU A 381 -22.22 -12.11 -3.11
CA GLU A 381 -21.98 -13.53 -2.92
C GLU A 381 -21.29 -14.12 -4.14
N LEU A 382 -21.72 -13.74 -5.35
CA LEU A 382 -21.05 -14.14 -6.58
C LEU A 382 -19.57 -13.71 -6.60
N LEU A 383 -19.27 -12.44 -6.30
CA LEU A 383 -17.88 -11.96 -6.25
C LEU A 383 -17.04 -12.67 -5.17
N LEU A 384 -17.68 -13.15 -4.10
CA LEU A 384 -17.04 -13.90 -3.03
C LEU A 384 -16.81 -15.38 -3.38
N THR A 385 -17.72 -16.04 -4.09
CA THR A 385 -17.66 -17.47 -4.42
C THR A 385 -16.86 -17.77 -5.67
N ASP A 386 -17.01 -16.97 -6.74
CA ASP A 386 -16.33 -17.24 -8.02
C ASP A 386 -14.84 -16.84 -7.98
N GLY A 387 -14.40 -16.10 -6.97
CA GLY A 387 -12.98 -15.83 -6.73
C GLY A 387 -12.25 -15.07 -7.85
N GLY A 388 -12.96 -14.58 -8.88
CA GLY A 388 -12.41 -13.89 -10.05
C GLY A 388 -13.01 -12.51 -10.35
N LYS A 389 -12.50 -11.87 -11.41
CA LYS A 389 -13.11 -10.70 -12.06
C LYS A 389 -14.35 -11.16 -12.81
N VAL A 390 -15.47 -10.49 -12.60
CA VAL A 390 -16.72 -10.82 -13.27
C VAL A 390 -17.18 -9.60 -14.03
N SER A 391 -17.41 -9.74 -15.32
CA SER A 391 -17.98 -8.65 -16.09
C SER A 391 -19.43 -8.41 -15.66
N PRO A 392 -19.97 -7.17 -15.74
CA PRO A 392 -21.37 -6.92 -15.41
C PRO A 392 -22.36 -7.76 -16.24
N GLN A 393 -21.92 -8.27 -17.39
CA GLN A 393 -22.71 -9.14 -18.25
C GLN A 393 -22.70 -10.60 -17.76
N GLU A 394 -21.54 -11.14 -17.39
CA GLU A 394 -21.46 -12.47 -16.77
C GLU A 394 -22.20 -12.51 -15.43
N ALA A 395 -22.08 -11.46 -14.62
CA ALA A 395 -22.83 -11.35 -13.37
C ALA A 395 -24.35 -11.37 -13.62
N ALA A 396 -24.83 -10.70 -14.67
CA ALA A 396 -26.24 -10.73 -15.06
C ALA A 396 -26.69 -12.15 -15.45
N GLU A 397 -25.87 -12.87 -16.21
CA GLU A 397 -26.16 -14.24 -16.64
C GLU A 397 -26.18 -15.23 -15.47
N GLN A 398 -25.21 -15.15 -14.57
CA GLN A 398 -25.06 -16.08 -13.45
C GLN A 398 -26.05 -15.81 -12.31
N THR A 399 -26.37 -14.55 -12.03
CA THR A 399 -27.38 -14.19 -11.02
C THR A 399 -28.81 -14.21 -11.54
N GLY A 400 -28.99 -14.23 -12.87
CA GLY A 400 -30.31 -14.14 -13.53
C GLY A 400 -30.92 -12.73 -13.52
N TYR A 401 -30.16 -11.69 -13.15
CA TYR A 401 -30.61 -10.30 -13.18
C TYR A 401 -30.36 -9.64 -14.54
N THR A 402 -31.03 -8.50 -14.78
CA THR A 402 -30.76 -7.72 -16.01
C THR A 402 -29.46 -6.93 -15.87
N TYR A 403 -28.77 -6.67 -16.98
CA TYR A 403 -27.57 -5.82 -17.01
C TYR A 403 -27.79 -4.45 -16.33
N ARG A 404 -28.99 -3.87 -16.48
CA ARG A 404 -29.35 -2.61 -15.81
C ARG A 404 -29.43 -2.78 -14.29
N THR A 405 -29.96 -3.90 -13.81
CA THR A 405 -30.01 -4.23 -12.39
C THR A 405 -28.58 -4.32 -11.85
N ILE A 406 -27.69 -5.04 -12.54
CA ILE A 406 -26.28 -5.15 -12.15
C ILE A 406 -25.60 -3.78 -12.09
N ARG A 407 -25.78 -2.91 -13.09
CA ARG A 407 -25.24 -1.53 -13.00
C ARG A 407 -25.80 -0.73 -11.82
N THR A 408 -27.10 -0.88 -11.53
CA THR A 408 -27.70 -0.24 -10.34
C THR A 408 -27.15 -0.81 -9.03
N VAL A 409 -26.69 -2.06 -9.03
CA VAL A 409 -25.99 -2.68 -7.90
C VAL A 409 -24.59 -2.08 -7.78
N ILE A 410 -23.84 -1.97 -8.88
CA ILE A 410 -22.51 -1.33 -8.92
C ILE A 410 -22.59 0.09 -8.37
N ASP A 411 -23.51 0.91 -8.87
CA ASP A 411 -23.67 2.31 -8.46
C ASP A 411 -24.05 2.44 -6.96
N ARG A 412 -24.79 1.46 -6.41
CA ARG A 412 -25.16 1.46 -4.99
C ARG A 412 -24.08 0.91 -4.08
N LEU A 413 -23.25 0.02 -4.59
CA LEU A 413 -22.12 -0.58 -3.89
C LEU A 413 -20.80 0.08 -4.26
N GLU A 414 -20.83 1.30 -4.82
CA GLU A 414 -19.65 2.12 -5.09
C GLU A 414 -18.87 2.32 -3.78
N GLY A 415 -17.58 1.99 -3.79
CA GLY A 415 -16.75 1.97 -2.56
C GLY A 415 -16.86 0.69 -1.73
N LEU A 416 -17.49 -0.37 -2.27
CA LEU A 416 -17.23 -1.77 -1.92
C LEU A 416 -16.85 -2.58 -3.15
N ILE A 417 -17.53 -2.30 -4.27
CA ILE A 417 -17.23 -2.83 -5.58
C ILE A 417 -16.53 -1.74 -6.37
N HIS A 418 -15.37 -2.09 -6.91
CA HIS A 418 -14.65 -1.31 -7.89
C HIS A 418 -14.97 -1.85 -9.29
N HIS A 419 -15.18 -0.97 -10.26
CA HIS A 419 -15.52 -1.33 -11.64
C HIS A 419 -14.66 -0.58 -12.65
N THR A 420 -13.81 -1.33 -13.36
CA THR A 420 -12.80 -0.77 -14.28
C THR A 420 -12.78 -1.59 -15.56
N TYR A 421 -12.79 -0.90 -16.71
CA TYR A 421 -12.73 -1.51 -18.05
C TYR A 421 -13.74 -2.65 -18.32
N GLY A 422 -14.91 -2.64 -17.65
CA GLY A 422 -15.96 -3.64 -17.87
C GLY A 422 -15.87 -4.87 -16.96
N GLU A 423 -15.04 -4.82 -15.92
CA GLU A 423 -14.91 -5.85 -14.89
C GLU A 423 -15.32 -5.31 -13.52
N MET A 424 -15.83 -6.18 -12.64
CA MET A 424 -16.17 -5.84 -11.26
C MET A 424 -15.34 -6.66 -10.27
N GLU A 425 -14.87 -6.02 -9.21
CA GLU A 425 -14.13 -6.65 -8.11
C GLU A 425 -14.38 -5.91 -6.78
N LEU A 426 -13.93 -6.48 -5.66
CA LEU A 426 -14.00 -5.81 -4.37
C LEU A 426 -12.87 -4.79 -4.21
N GLU A 427 -13.13 -3.71 -3.48
CA GLU A 427 -12.15 -2.62 -3.30
C GLU A 427 -10.94 -3.03 -2.46
N SER A 428 -11.07 -4.01 -1.56
CA SER A 428 -9.94 -4.51 -0.78
C SER A 428 -10.16 -5.95 -0.30
N LYS A 429 -9.04 -6.63 0.05
CA LYS A 429 -9.09 -7.96 0.68
C LYS A 429 -9.74 -7.92 2.07
N LYS A 430 -9.61 -6.82 2.81
CA LYS A 430 -10.29 -6.64 4.10
C LYS A 430 -11.81 -6.61 3.92
N ILE A 431 -12.32 -5.88 2.91
CA ILE A 431 -13.74 -5.87 2.57
C ILE A 431 -14.22 -7.29 2.24
N GLN A 432 -13.46 -8.04 1.44
CA GLN A 432 -13.75 -9.45 1.14
C GLN A 432 -13.83 -10.30 2.41
N GLN A 433 -12.85 -10.19 3.31
CA GLN A 433 -12.82 -10.95 4.57
C GLN A 433 -14.01 -10.61 5.48
N GLU A 434 -14.36 -9.33 5.62
CA GLU A 434 -15.51 -8.91 6.43
C GLU A 434 -16.85 -9.35 5.83
N LEU A 435 -17.00 -9.29 4.51
CA LEU A 435 -18.18 -9.81 3.83
C LEU A 435 -18.28 -11.34 3.98
N LEU A 436 -17.18 -12.09 3.83
CA LEU A 436 -17.16 -13.54 4.05
C LEU A 436 -17.57 -13.92 5.47
N LYS A 437 -17.05 -13.23 6.49
CA LYS A 437 -17.43 -13.45 7.89
C LYS A 437 -18.95 -13.32 8.07
N ARG A 438 -19.58 -12.36 7.39
CA ARG A 438 -21.01 -12.11 7.51
C ARG A 438 -21.87 -13.06 6.69
N VAL A 439 -21.44 -13.42 5.48
CA VAL A 439 -22.11 -14.49 4.69
C VAL A 439 -22.13 -15.78 5.49
N ARG A 440 -21.00 -16.17 6.11
CA ARG A 440 -20.92 -17.36 6.97
C ARG A 440 -21.84 -17.25 8.19
N ALA A 441 -21.79 -16.13 8.91
CA ALA A 441 -22.67 -15.89 10.06
C ALA A 441 -24.17 -15.87 9.69
N ALA A 442 -24.52 -15.48 8.45
CA ALA A 442 -25.89 -15.51 7.95
C ALA A 442 -26.30 -16.93 7.49
N GLY A 443 -25.39 -17.69 6.87
CA GLY A 443 -25.61 -19.08 6.47
C GLY A 443 -25.77 -20.02 7.67
N GLU A 444 -24.97 -19.82 8.73
CA GLU A 444 -25.10 -20.57 9.99
C GLU A 444 -26.47 -20.34 10.66
N ARG A 445 -27.05 -19.14 10.54
CA ARG A 445 -28.43 -18.86 11.01
C ARG A 445 -29.51 -19.53 10.16
N PHE A 446 -29.20 -19.91 8.92
CA PHE A 446 -30.12 -20.65 8.05
C PHE A 446 -30.07 -22.16 8.36
N GLU A 447 -28.89 -22.72 8.61
CA GLU A 447 -28.71 -24.15 8.99
C GLU A 447 -29.07 -24.45 10.45
N GLN A 448 -28.89 -23.51 11.38
CA GLN A 448 -29.29 -23.67 12.79
C GLN A 448 -30.81 -23.69 13.01
N SER A 449 -31.62 -23.47 11.97
CA SER A 449 -33.07 -23.74 12.02
C SER A 449 -33.42 -25.24 11.85
N VAL A 450 -32.45 -26.11 11.55
CA VAL A 450 -32.67 -27.56 11.35
C VAL A 450 -31.70 -28.47 12.14
N GLY A 451 -30.57 -27.98 12.67
CA GLY A 451 -29.58 -28.84 13.33
C GLY A 451 -29.25 -28.43 14.76
N SER A 452 -30.07 -28.80 15.74
CA SER A 452 -29.75 -28.60 17.16
C SER A 452 -28.50 -29.38 17.58
N ALA A 453 -27.62 -28.71 18.33
CA ALA A 453 -26.79 -29.23 19.42
C ALA A 453 -25.92 -30.46 19.10
N VAL A 454 -24.59 -30.29 18.96
CA VAL A 454 -23.57 -31.26 19.45
C VAL A 454 -22.09 -30.81 19.29
N MET A 455 -21.70 -29.78 18.53
CA MET A 455 -20.27 -29.56 18.23
C MET A 455 -19.56 -28.34 18.87
N ASP A 456 -20.25 -27.46 19.60
CA ASP A 456 -19.65 -26.18 20.03
C ASP A 456 -18.89 -26.21 21.39
N LEU A 457 -18.55 -27.39 21.91
CA LEU A 457 -18.03 -27.52 23.29
C LEU A 457 -16.53 -27.88 23.40
N ALA A 458 -15.76 -27.86 22.33
CA ALA A 458 -14.34 -28.20 22.38
C ALA A 458 -13.36 -27.05 22.03
N ASP A 459 -13.71 -26.11 21.14
CA ASP A 459 -12.73 -25.13 20.63
C ASP A 459 -12.86 -23.71 21.21
N ALA A 460 -13.91 -23.44 21.98
CA ALA A 460 -14.20 -22.08 22.49
C ALA A 460 -13.44 -21.69 23.78
N ALA A 461 -12.44 -22.49 24.20
CA ALA A 461 -11.72 -22.27 25.45
C ALA A 461 -10.40 -21.47 25.31
N GLU A 462 -9.89 -21.22 24.10
CA GLU A 462 -8.56 -20.62 23.91
C GLU A 462 -8.55 -19.16 23.41
N GLU A 463 -9.68 -18.59 22.98
CA GLU A 463 -9.78 -17.17 22.56
C GLU A 463 -10.46 -16.25 23.61
N GLN A 464 -10.73 -16.77 24.81
CA GLN A 464 -11.59 -16.14 25.81
C GLN A 464 -10.87 -15.14 26.74
N GLU A 465 -9.93 -14.32 26.24
CA GLU A 465 -9.23 -13.32 27.09
C GLU A 465 -9.18 -11.89 26.51
N LYS A 466 -10.11 -11.50 25.62
CA LYS A 466 -10.34 -10.08 25.26
C LYS A 466 -11.81 -9.64 25.43
N THR A 467 -12.10 -9.33 26.69
CA THR A 467 -13.20 -8.55 27.32
C THR A 467 -14.66 -8.83 26.88
N ARG A 468 -15.40 -9.48 27.79
CA ARG A 468 -16.86 -9.73 27.74
C ARG A 468 -17.71 -8.51 27.34
N TRP A 469 -17.26 -7.29 27.65
CA TRP A 469 -17.90 -6.05 27.21
C TRP A 469 -17.93 -5.90 25.69
N SER A 470 -16.82 -6.20 25.01
CA SER A 470 -16.71 -6.15 23.55
C SER A 470 -17.63 -7.18 22.88
N ARG A 471 -17.87 -8.32 23.54
CA ARG A 471 -18.86 -9.31 23.09
C ARG A 471 -20.29 -8.76 23.19
N LEU A 472 -20.69 -8.25 24.35
CA LEU A 472 -22.07 -7.75 24.56
C LEU A 472 -22.37 -6.48 23.75
N ARG A 473 -21.35 -5.64 23.52
CA ARG A 473 -21.47 -4.48 22.63
C ARG A 473 -21.79 -4.90 21.20
N ARG A 474 -21.17 -5.99 20.72
CA ARG A 474 -21.43 -6.60 19.39
C ARG A 474 -22.79 -7.29 19.36
N GLU A 475 -23.09 -8.10 20.39
CA GLU A 475 -24.30 -8.90 20.49
C GLU A 475 -25.57 -8.05 20.53
N TYR A 476 -25.57 -6.99 21.36
CA TYR A 476 -26.73 -6.11 21.54
C TYR A 476 -26.65 -4.77 20.79
N ALA A 477 -25.65 -4.64 19.90
CA ALA A 477 -25.39 -3.44 19.11
C ALA A 477 -25.38 -2.15 19.96
N ILE A 478 -24.60 -2.14 21.05
CA ILE A 478 -24.60 -1.02 21.99
C ILE A 478 -23.71 0.10 21.46
N THR A 479 -24.33 1.23 21.14
CA THR A 479 -23.62 2.47 20.77
C THR A 479 -23.37 3.30 22.02
N VAL A 480 -22.14 3.75 22.23
CA VAL A 480 -21.79 4.67 23.32
C VAL A 480 -21.62 6.06 22.72
N ARG A 481 -22.37 7.04 23.20
CA ARG A 481 -22.24 8.44 22.80
C ARG A 481 -21.98 9.32 24.01
N GLU A 482 -21.33 10.45 23.80
CA GLU A 482 -21.36 11.57 24.74
C GLU A 482 -22.64 12.38 24.48
N GLY A 483 -23.30 12.87 25.52
CA GLY A 483 -24.56 13.60 25.39
C GLY A 483 -24.61 14.83 26.28
N ASP A 484 -25.35 15.85 25.88
CA ASP A 484 -25.38 17.15 26.58
C ASP A 484 -25.99 17.07 28.00
N ASP A 485 -26.86 16.09 28.25
CA ASP A 485 -27.59 15.88 29.52
C ASP A 485 -27.11 14.66 30.33
N CYS A 486 -26.01 14.01 29.92
CA CYS A 486 -25.49 12.81 30.57
C CYS A 486 -23.99 12.64 30.39
N ARG A 487 -23.35 11.83 31.23
CA ARG A 487 -21.90 11.58 31.07
C ARG A 487 -21.63 10.70 29.85
N LYS A 488 -22.44 9.65 29.68
CA LYS A 488 -22.41 8.73 28.53
C LYS A 488 -23.81 8.20 28.26
N LEU A 489 -24.16 8.02 27.00
CA LEU A 489 -25.41 7.43 26.55
C LEU A 489 -25.13 6.07 25.89
N LEU A 490 -25.66 5.00 26.49
CA LEU A 490 -25.68 3.66 25.91
C LEU A 490 -26.99 3.49 25.14
N GLN A 491 -26.92 3.49 23.81
CA GLN A 491 -28.07 3.23 22.97
C GLN A 491 -28.01 1.78 22.47
N MET A 492 -29.00 0.98 22.83
CA MET A 492 -29.11 -0.39 22.35
C MET A 492 -29.68 -0.41 20.93
N GLY A 493 -28.98 -1.07 20.02
CA GLY A 493 -29.46 -1.34 18.66
C GLY A 493 -30.30 -2.62 18.57
N TYR A 494 -30.02 -3.61 19.44
CA TYR A 494 -30.90 -4.77 19.59
C TYR A 494 -32.23 -4.34 20.18
N GLN A 495 -33.32 -4.86 19.62
CA GLN A 495 -34.69 -4.53 20.01
C GLN A 495 -35.31 -5.71 20.77
N PRO A 496 -35.36 -5.67 22.11
CA PRO A 496 -35.97 -6.74 22.91
C PRO A 496 -37.46 -6.86 22.58
N GLU A 497 -37.98 -8.08 22.60
CA GLU A 497 -39.40 -8.39 22.40
C GLU A 497 -40.23 -7.82 23.55
N ASP A 498 -39.71 -7.89 24.78
CA ASP A 498 -40.39 -7.40 25.97
C ASP A 498 -39.45 -6.82 27.04
N ARG A 499 -40.08 -6.29 28.09
CA ARG A 499 -39.41 -5.66 29.24
C ARG A 499 -38.67 -6.66 30.15
N ALA A 500 -39.03 -7.94 30.10
CA ALA A 500 -38.35 -8.99 30.87
C ALA A 500 -37.02 -9.36 30.21
N GLU A 501 -37.00 -9.51 28.90
CA GLU A 501 -35.79 -9.73 28.09
C GLU A 501 -34.85 -8.53 28.18
N ALA A 502 -35.37 -7.30 28.00
CA ALA A 502 -34.58 -6.08 28.17
C ALA A 502 -33.91 -6.00 29.55
N ARG A 503 -34.58 -6.51 30.60
CA ARG A 503 -34.04 -6.53 31.97
C ARG A 503 -32.91 -7.55 32.13
N GLU A 504 -33.00 -8.70 31.49
CA GLU A 504 -31.95 -9.72 31.50
C GLU A 504 -30.69 -9.21 30.80
N ILE A 505 -30.85 -8.69 29.59
CA ILE A 505 -29.78 -8.08 28.81
C ILE A 505 -29.11 -6.95 29.60
N MET A 506 -29.91 -6.05 30.20
CA MET A 506 -29.36 -4.91 30.94
C MET A 506 -28.61 -5.29 32.21
N ARG A 507 -28.91 -6.45 32.83
CA ARG A 507 -28.09 -6.96 33.93
C ARG A 507 -26.72 -7.41 33.44
N GLU A 508 -26.66 -8.06 32.28
CA GLU A 508 -25.38 -8.49 31.71
C GLU A 508 -24.54 -7.30 31.26
N VAL A 509 -25.16 -6.36 30.56
CA VAL A 509 -24.56 -5.08 30.15
C VAL A 509 -24.01 -4.32 31.34
N LYS A 510 -24.79 -4.14 32.41
CA LYS A 510 -24.33 -3.46 33.63
C LYS A 510 -23.11 -4.16 34.24
N THR A 511 -23.15 -5.49 34.32
CA THR A 511 -22.06 -6.28 34.93
C THR A 511 -20.77 -6.14 34.13
N ALA A 512 -20.83 -6.33 32.82
CA ALA A 512 -19.66 -6.22 31.95
C ALA A 512 -19.15 -4.77 31.86
N TYR A 513 -20.04 -3.78 31.81
CA TYR A 513 -19.64 -2.37 31.77
C TYR A 513 -18.92 -1.94 33.05
N THR A 514 -19.44 -2.35 34.21
CA THR A 514 -18.81 -2.05 35.50
C THR A 514 -17.44 -2.72 35.62
N GLN A 515 -17.32 -3.96 35.15
CA GLN A 515 -16.09 -4.75 35.27
C GLN A 515 -14.99 -4.34 34.28
N PHE A 516 -15.35 -3.97 33.05
CA PHE A 516 -14.37 -3.82 31.95
C PHE A 516 -14.29 -2.42 31.35
N VAL A 517 -15.20 -1.50 31.70
CA VAL A 517 -15.21 -0.13 31.14
C VAL A 517 -14.95 0.90 32.23
N GLU A 518 -15.86 1.01 33.21
CA GLU A 518 -15.72 1.95 34.32
C GLU A 518 -16.52 1.50 35.55
N ASN A 519 -15.89 1.49 36.71
CA ASN A 519 -16.53 1.10 37.98
C ASN A 519 -17.64 2.07 38.41
N ASN A 520 -17.50 3.35 38.07
CA ASN A 520 -18.51 4.35 38.37
C ASN A 520 -19.52 4.39 37.22
N VAL A 521 -20.73 3.91 37.45
CA VAL A 521 -21.82 3.90 36.45
C VAL A 521 -22.86 5.01 36.64
N TYR A 522 -22.58 5.98 37.52
CA TYR A 522 -23.45 7.15 37.74
C TYR A 522 -23.44 8.10 36.53
N GLY A 523 -24.61 8.59 36.13
CA GLY A 523 -24.76 9.52 35.00
C GLY A 523 -24.57 8.86 33.63
N VAL A 524 -24.48 7.52 33.58
CA VAL A 524 -24.54 6.74 32.33
C VAL A 524 -26.00 6.46 32.03
N HIS A 525 -26.52 7.10 30.99
CA HIS A 525 -27.89 6.94 30.52
C HIS A 525 -27.97 5.72 29.59
N VAL A 526 -29.12 5.05 29.58
CA VAL A 526 -29.39 3.93 28.68
C VAL A 526 -30.70 4.14 27.95
N VAL A 527 -30.72 3.90 26.65
CA VAL A 527 -31.94 3.88 25.84
C VAL A 527 -32.14 2.49 25.27
N VAL A 528 -33.30 1.91 25.54
CA VAL A 528 -33.76 0.63 24.97
C VAL A 528 -34.95 0.93 24.06
N THR A 529 -34.90 0.45 22.83
CA THR A 529 -36.05 0.46 21.90
C THR A 529 -36.55 -0.96 21.76
N TYR A 530 -37.82 -1.21 22.00
CA TYR A 530 -38.44 -2.53 21.88
C TYR A 530 -38.86 -2.81 20.43
N ALA A 531 -39.13 -4.08 20.10
CA ALA A 531 -39.53 -4.49 18.76
C ALA A 531 -40.86 -3.85 18.29
N ASP A 532 -41.73 -3.45 19.22
CA ASP A 532 -42.97 -2.71 18.95
C ASP A 532 -42.75 -1.20 18.75
N GLY A 533 -41.51 -0.73 18.83
CA GLY A 533 -41.11 0.67 18.71
C GLY A 533 -41.22 1.48 20.01
N ALA A 534 -41.69 0.90 21.13
CA ALA A 534 -41.68 1.57 22.43
C ALA A 534 -40.24 1.86 22.87
N ARG A 535 -40.05 2.92 23.68
CA ARG A 535 -38.73 3.36 24.12
C ARG A 535 -38.69 3.61 25.62
N ASP A 536 -37.77 2.95 26.30
CA ASP A 536 -37.43 3.21 27.70
C ASP A 536 -36.07 3.93 27.78
N ARG A 537 -36.04 5.10 28.45
CA ARG A 537 -34.79 5.82 28.77
C ARG A 537 -34.55 5.79 30.28
N PHE A 538 -33.42 5.25 30.68
CA PHE A 538 -32.95 5.22 32.06
C PHE A 538 -31.84 6.26 32.23
N ARG A 539 -31.98 7.15 33.22
CA ARG A 539 -30.98 8.19 33.53
C ARG A 539 -29.78 7.68 34.32
N ASP A 540 -29.79 6.42 34.75
CA ASP A 540 -28.69 5.86 35.54
C ASP A 540 -28.60 4.34 35.34
N LEU A 541 -27.48 3.88 34.78
CA LEU A 541 -27.16 2.46 34.58
C LEU A 541 -27.18 1.66 35.91
N ARG A 542 -27.06 2.32 37.06
CA ARG A 542 -27.21 1.67 38.38
C ARG A 542 -28.64 1.19 38.63
N ASN A 543 -29.63 1.98 38.21
CA ASN A 543 -31.03 1.84 38.60
C ASN A 543 -31.91 1.29 37.46
N VAL A 544 -31.32 0.81 36.37
CA VAL A 544 -32.07 0.21 35.25
C VAL A 544 -32.92 -0.94 35.78
N PHE A 545 -34.23 -0.82 35.62
CA PHE A 545 -35.24 -1.75 36.15
C PHE A 545 -35.22 -1.98 37.67
N GLN A 546 -34.53 -1.13 38.45
CA GLN A 546 -34.63 -1.09 39.92
C GLN A 546 -35.55 0.05 40.33
N GLY A 547 -36.87 -0.20 40.26
CA GLY A 547 -37.85 0.82 40.64
C GLY A 547 -39.26 0.65 40.10
N GLN A 548 -39.79 -0.57 39.98
CA GLN A 548 -41.24 -0.79 39.97
C GLN A 548 -41.57 -2.06 40.77
N ARG A 549 -41.71 -1.89 42.09
CA ARG A 549 -42.67 -2.69 42.86
C ARG A 549 -44.04 -2.08 42.58
N SER A 550 -44.98 -2.89 42.09
CA SER A 550 -46.44 -2.70 42.12
C SER A 550 -46.92 -1.25 42.21
N GLY A 551 -47.23 -0.64 41.06
CA GLY A 551 -48.06 0.56 40.97
C GLY A 551 -48.97 0.38 39.76
N GLU A 552 -50.24 0.11 40.03
CA GLU A 552 -51.31 -0.02 39.05
C GLU A 552 -51.29 1.16 38.07
N TYR A 553 -51.51 0.87 36.78
CA TYR A 553 -51.84 1.91 35.81
C TYR A 553 -53.16 2.56 36.24
N ILE A 554 -53.08 3.75 36.85
CA ILE A 554 -54.24 4.62 37.04
C ILE A 554 -54.69 5.05 35.64
N THR A 555 -55.87 4.60 35.23
CA THR A 555 -56.47 5.00 33.96
C THR A 555 -56.86 6.49 33.98
N ARG A 556 -56.93 7.11 32.80
CA ARG A 556 -57.28 8.52 32.60
C ARG A 556 -58.58 8.94 33.33
N GLU A 557 -59.53 8.02 33.47
CA GLU A 557 -60.80 8.21 34.22
C GLU A 557 -60.61 8.39 35.75
N GLN A 558 -59.61 7.74 36.35
CA GLN A 558 -59.32 7.90 37.79
C GLN A 558 -58.58 9.21 38.08
N GLN A 559 -57.84 9.73 37.08
CA GLN A 559 -57.16 11.02 37.17
C GLN A 559 -58.15 12.19 37.07
N GLU A 560 -59.22 12.04 36.30
CA GLU A 560 -60.34 13.00 36.24
C GLU A 560 -61.11 13.08 37.57
N ARG A 561 -61.39 11.94 38.23
CA ARG A 561 -62.00 11.93 39.58
C ARG A 561 -61.15 12.58 40.67
N ARG A 562 -59.82 12.55 40.55
CA ARG A 562 -58.92 13.19 41.53
C ARG A 562 -58.90 14.72 41.38
N ASN A 563 -59.20 15.24 40.19
CA ASN A 563 -59.21 16.68 39.92
C ASN A 563 -60.52 17.36 40.33
N GLU A 564 -61.59 16.61 40.61
CA GLU A 564 -62.87 17.15 41.12
C GLU A 564 -62.74 17.77 42.53
N GLY A 565 -61.65 17.48 43.26
CA GLY A 565 -61.40 18.02 44.61
C GLY A 565 -60.44 19.21 44.67
N PHE A 566 -59.86 19.67 43.55
CA PHE A 566 -58.84 20.72 43.57
C PHE A 566 -59.47 22.12 43.45
N ASN A 567 -59.46 22.88 44.55
CA ASN A 567 -59.99 24.23 44.59
C ASN A 567 -59.01 25.23 43.92
N PHE A 568 -59.17 25.41 42.61
CA PHE A 568 -58.36 26.29 41.78
C PHE A 568 -58.38 27.77 42.19
N GLU A 569 -59.45 28.22 42.86
CA GLU A 569 -59.59 29.61 43.36
C GLU A 569 -58.65 29.89 44.54
N ALA A 570 -58.49 28.93 45.45
CA ALA A 570 -57.58 29.06 46.59
C ALA A 570 -56.10 29.07 46.17
N TRP A 571 -55.76 28.38 45.07
CA TRP A 571 -54.40 28.29 44.55
C TRP A 571 -53.96 29.59 43.85
N LYS A 572 -54.84 30.26 43.09
CA LYS A 572 -54.55 31.59 42.51
C LYS A 572 -54.42 32.68 43.57
N ALA A 573 -55.20 32.61 44.64
CA ALA A 573 -55.14 33.59 45.74
C ALA A 573 -53.81 33.57 46.52
N ALA A 574 -53.03 32.48 46.42
CA ALA A 574 -51.73 32.33 47.07
C ALA A 574 -50.54 32.94 46.29
N GLY A 575 -50.78 33.58 45.13
CA GLY A 575 -49.75 34.34 44.41
C GLY A 575 -48.71 33.51 43.66
N CYS A 576 -48.96 32.23 43.41
CA CYS A 576 -48.05 31.38 42.62
C CYS A 576 -48.27 31.60 41.11
N PRO A 577 -47.23 31.98 40.33
CA PRO A 577 -47.36 32.17 38.90
C PRO A 577 -47.58 30.84 38.16
N PRO A 578 -48.27 30.87 37.00
CA PRO A 578 -48.57 29.67 36.22
C PRO A 578 -47.29 29.01 35.65
N ALA A 579 -47.40 27.71 35.39
CA ALA A 579 -46.28 26.79 35.14
C ALA A 579 -45.52 27.06 33.81
N ASP A 580 -46.00 27.98 32.98
CA ASP A 580 -45.44 28.41 31.71
C ASP A 580 -44.30 29.44 31.85
N GLU A 581 -44.07 30.01 33.04
CA GLU A 581 -42.98 30.96 33.30
C GLU A 581 -41.74 30.35 33.97
N TRP A 582 -41.69 29.02 34.14
CA TRP A 582 -40.54 28.35 34.78
C TRP A 582 -39.50 27.98 33.72
N SER A 583 -38.46 28.81 33.56
CA SER A 583 -37.28 28.47 32.75
C SER A 583 -36.09 28.07 33.65
N GLY A 584 -35.61 26.83 33.47
CA GLY A 584 -34.34 26.34 34.00
C GLY A 584 -34.43 25.07 34.85
N GLY A 585 -33.92 23.95 34.31
CA GLY A 585 -33.72 22.68 35.01
C GLY A 585 -33.76 21.47 34.08
#